data_AF-A0A6I4YX39-F1
#
_entry.id   AF-A0A6I4YX39-F1
#
_cell.length_a   1.000
_cell.length_b   1.000
_cell.length_c   1.000
_cell.angle_alpha   90.00
_cell.angle_beta   90.00
_cell.angle_gamma   90.00
#
_symmetry.space_group_name_H-M   'P 1'
#
loop_
_entity.id
_entity.type
_entity.pdbx_description
1 polymer ?
#
loop_
_entity_poly.entity_id
_entity_poly.type
_entity_poly.pdbx_seq_one_letter_code
_entity_poly.pdbx_strand_id
1 'polypeptide(L)'
;MTASRRRTRLLLLALLLTGAYHGVLVLTRTGLKSAQAAEWLFLASAYARAPLDPFDDRWYGGAPLTGVSPLLPQLIGALSGPLGLEGAYAAAQFLAVLTLLYGTYRFTLLLGAGPRAAGVATLLTLLGSALTLSVSVFGQLGAVLGAGLALNAAPALLAWVGRGRRRDLLGWAAGLLAAG
;
A
#
# COMPACT_ATOMS: atom_id res chain seq x y z
N MET A 1 -6.50 15.28 -31.68
CA MET A 1 -5.60 15.07 -30.52
C MET A 1 -5.82 13.66 -29.97
N THR A 2 -4.82 12.78 -30.08
CA THR A 2 -4.97 11.32 -30.00
C THR A 2 -5.23 10.79 -28.58
N ALA A 3 -6.05 9.75 -28.46
CA ALA A 3 -6.54 9.16 -27.21
C ALA A 3 -5.43 8.69 -26.24
N SER A 4 -4.21 8.43 -26.73
CA SER A 4 -3.04 8.11 -25.90
C SER A 4 -2.61 9.27 -25.00
N ARG A 5 -2.70 10.53 -25.47
CA ARG A 5 -2.31 11.71 -24.65
C ARG A 5 -3.30 12.00 -23.52
N ARG A 6 -4.61 11.71 -23.71
CA ARG A 6 -5.60 11.82 -22.62
C ARG A 6 -5.44 10.72 -21.58
N ARG A 7 -5.00 9.53 -22.01
CA ARG A 7 -4.68 8.35 -21.18
C ARG A 7 -3.74 8.71 -20.03
N THR A 8 -2.65 9.42 -20.36
CA THR A 8 -1.59 9.79 -19.42
C THR A 8 -2.00 10.95 -18.52
N ARG A 9 -2.82 11.90 -18.99
CA ARG A 9 -3.15 13.13 -18.24
C ARG A 9 -3.93 12.87 -16.95
N LEU A 10 -4.95 12.01 -16.97
CA LEU A 10 -5.75 11.74 -15.76
C LEU A 10 -4.98 10.94 -14.72
N LEU A 11 -4.15 9.98 -15.16
CA LEU A 11 -3.27 9.25 -14.26
C LEU A 11 -2.21 10.17 -13.65
N LEU A 12 -1.57 11.01 -14.46
CA LEU A 12 -0.62 12.01 -13.98
C LEU A 12 -1.28 12.97 -12.99
N LEU A 13 -2.49 13.46 -13.30
CA LEU A 13 -3.26 14.30 -12.40
C LEU A 13 -3.56 13.57 -11.07
N ALA A 14 -3.99 12.31 -11.12
CA ALA A 14 -4.24 11.52 -9.93
C ALA A 14 -2.97 11.34 -9.08
N LEU A 15 -1.83 11.05 -9.70
CA LEU A 15 -0.54 10.93 -8.99
C LEU A 15 -0.09 12.26 -8.37
N LEU A 16 -0.22 13.36 -9.10
CA LEU A 16 0.11 14.71 -8.59
C LEU A 16 -0.80 15.09 -7.42
N LEU A 17 -2.11 14.86 -7.54
CA LEU A 17 -3.07 15.11 -6.46
C LEU A 17 -2.87 14.15 -5.28
N THR A 18 -2.38 12.94 -5.50
CA THR A 18 -1.98 12.03 -4.40
C THR A 18 -0.85 12.64 -3.59
N GLY A 19 0.18 13.16 -4.26
CA GLY A 19 1.26 13.90 -3.60
C GLY A 19 0.76 15.15 -2.88
N ALA A 20 -0.13 15.93 -3.50
CA ALA A 20 -0.66 17.15 -2.90
C ALA A 20 -1.58 16.90 -1.70
N TYR A 21 -2.45 15.90 -1.75
CA TYR A 21 -3.43 15.62 -0.70
C TYR A 21 -2.88 14.62 0.34
N HIS A 22 -2.68 13.36 -0.05
CA HIS A 22 -2.18 12.34 0.88
C HIS A 22 -0.72 12.58 1.28
N GLY A 23 0.09 13.17 0.40
CA GLY A 23 1.46 13.57 0.78
C GLY A 23 1.46 14.65 1.87
N VAL A 24 0.58 15.66 1.81
CA VAL A 24 0.44 16.64 2.90
C VAL A 24 -0.05 15.98 4.19
N LEU A 25 -1.02 15.07 4.12
CA LEU A 25 -1.50 14.33 5.30
C LEU A 25 -0.39 13.51 5.98
N VAL A 26 0.48 12.90 5.17
CA VAL A 26 1.65 12.14 5.62
C VAL A 26 2.71 13.07 6.21
N LEU A 27 3.04 14.19 5.55
CA LEU A 27 4.03 15.16 6.02
C LEU A 27 3.61 15.85 7.32
N THR A 28 2.31 16.09 7.49
CA THR A 28 1.72 16.63 8.73
C THR A 28 1.50 15.56 9.80
N ARG A 29 1.94 14.31 9.56
CA ARG A 29 1.92 13.19 10.49
C ARG A 29 0.52 12.88 11.06
N THR A 30 -0.53 13.17 10.30
CA THR A 30 -1.91 12.93 10.75
C THR A 30 -2.16 11.46 11.10
N GLY A 31 -1.60 10.53 10.31
CA GLY A 31 -1.75 9.10 10.52
C GLY A 31 -1.05 8.53 11.75
N LEU A 32 -0.10 9.25 12.36
CA LEU A 32 0.52 8.81 13.63
C LEU A 32 -0.44 8.91 14.81
N LYS A 33 -1.49 9.71 14.70
CA LYS A 33 -2.54 9.84 15.71
C LYS A 33 -3.61 8.76 15.58
N SER A 34 -3.48 7.87 14.58
CA SER A 34 -4.47 6.82 14.33
C SER A 34 -4.40 5.72 15.38
N ALA A 35 -5.53 5.02 15.54
CA ALA A 35 -5.70 4.00 16.58
C ALA A 35 -4.64 2.88 16.53
N GLN A 36 -4.18 2.50 15.33
CA GLN A 36 -3.25 1.38 15.13
C GLN A 36 -1.80 1.82 14.89
N ALA A 37 -1.50 3.12 14.84
CA ALA A 37 -0.13 3.58 14.53
C ALA A 37 0.91 3.09 15.54
N ALA A 38 0.57 3.07 16.83
CA ALA A 38 1.47 2.62 17.88
C ALA A 38 1.87 1.14 17.72
N GLU A 39 0.93 0.28 17.32
CA GLU A 39 1.18 -1.14 17.07
C GLU A 39 2.13 -1.33 15.88
N TRP A 40 1.88 -0.63 14.78
CA TRP A 40 2.78 -0.66 13.61
C TRP A 40 4.19 -0.19 13.94
N LEU A 41 4.33 0.89 14.72
CA LEU A 41 5.63 1.42 15.14
C LEU A 41 6.35 0.45 16.10
N PHE A 42 5.61 -0.19 17.01
CA PHE A 42 6.18 -1.20 17.90
C PHE A 42 6.75 -2.37 17.10
N LEU A 43 5.95 -2.98 16.24
CA LEU A 43 6.37 -4.10 15.38
C LEU A 43 7.54 -3.70 14.48
N ALA A 44 7.46 -2.53 13.84
CA ALA A 44 8.53 -2.02 12.99
C ALA A 44 9.83 -1.80 13.75
N SER A 45 9.77 -1.36 15.01
CA SER A 45 10.96 -1.19 15.85
C SER A 45 11.64 -2.53 16.20
N ALA A 46 10.86 -3.61 16.29
CA ALA A 46 11.40 -4.95 16.46
C ALA A 46 12.20 -5.36 15.20
N TYR A 47 11.57 -5.26 14.03
CA TYR A 47 12.20 -5.56 12.75
C TYR A 47 13.38 -4.64 12.39
N ALA A 48 13.38 -3.39 12.85
CA ALA A 48 14.51 -2.48 12.65
C ALA A 48 15.78 -2.95 13.39
N ARG A 49 15.63 -3.65 14.53
CA ARG A 49 16.75 -4.18 15.31
C ARG A 49 17.16 -5.57 14.84
N ALA A 50 16.17 -6.44 14.59
CA ALA A 50 16.38 -7.82 14.19
C ALA A 50 15.40 -8.17 13.04
N PRO A 51 15.79 -7.94 11.77
CA PRO A 51 14.86 -8.00 10.63
C PRO A 51 14.20 -9.35 10.35
N LEU A 52 14.81 -10.44 10.82
CA LEU A 52 14.35 -11.81 10.59
C LEU A 52 14.02 -12.54 11.89
N ASP A 53 14.08 -11.87 13.03
CA ASP A 53 13.72 -12.48 14.31
C ASP A 53 12.19 -12.54 14.41
N PRO A 54 11.58 -13.73 14.56
CA PRO A 54 10.14 -13.86 14.71
C PRO A 54 9.65 -13.49 16.12
N PHE A 55 10.50 -13.03 17.03
CA PHE A 55 10.18 -12.77 18.42
C PHE A 55 10.80 -11.47 18.95
N ASP A 56 10.10 -10.74 19.82
CA ASP A 56 10.63 -9.56 20.52
C ASP A 56 10.54 -9.76 22.03
N ASP A 57 11.68 -9.62 22.71
CA ASP A 57 11.84 -9.87 24.14
C ASP A 57 11.42 -8.71 25.05
N ARG A 58 11.08 -7.52 24.50
CA ARG A 58 10.72 -6.34 25.30
C ARG A 58 9.34 -6.41 25.93
N TRP A 59 8.47 -7.31 25.47
CA TRP A 59 7.15 -7.51 26.07
C TRP A 59 7.25 -8.41 27.30
N TYR A 60 6.30 -8.30 28.24
CA TYR A 60 6.28 -9.19 29.41
C TYR A 60 6.06 -10.65 28.98
N GLY A 61 7.13 -11.47 29.08
CA GLY A 61 7.15 -12.85 28.55
C GLY A 61 7.55 -12.98 27.08
N GLY A 62 7.87 -11.86 26.42
CA GLY A 62 8.17 -11.73 25.00
C GLY A 62 6.95 -11.88 24.08
N ALA A 63 7.05 -11.32 22.87
CA ALA A 63 5.96 -11.22 21.90
C ALA A 63 6.35 -11.89 20.57
N PRO A 64 5.60 -12.90 20.09
CA PRO A 64 5.80 -13.42 18.75
C PRO A 64 5.33 -12.38 17.71
N LEU A 65 6.19 -12.09 16.74
CA LEU A 65 5.93 -11.15 15.64
C LEU A 65 5.17 -11.79 14.47
N THR A 66 4.95 -13.11 14.53
CA THR A 66 4.28 -13.90 13.49
C THR A 66 2.75 -13.85 13.56
N GLY A 67 2.17 -13.13 14.52
CA GLY A 67 0.73 -12.96 14.66
C GLY A 67 0.09 -12.01 13.64
N VAL A 68 0.91 -11.30 12.87
CA VAL A 68 0.50 -10.35 11.83
C VAL A 68 1.38 -10.51 10.59
N SER A 69 0.90 -10.05 9.44
CA SER A 69 1.71 -10.02 8.21
C SER A 69 3.00 -9.22 8.44
N PRO A 70 4.19 -9.78 8.15
CA PRO A 70 5.45 -9.11 8.44
C PRO A 70 5.77 -7.98 7.46
N LEU A 71 5.15 -7.94 6.27
CA LEU A 71 5.56 -7.03 5.19
C LEU A 71 5.57 -5.56 5.63
N LEU A 72 4.45 -5.09 6.18
CA LEU A 72 4.31 -3.67 6.51
C LEU A 72 5.25 -3.26 7.65
N PRO A 73 5.33 -3.98 8.80
CA PRO A 73 6.33 -3.72 9.82
C PRO A 73 7.78 -3.79 9.31
N GLN A 74 8.12 -4.77 8.46
CA GLN A 74 9.46 -4.89 7.87
C GLN A 74 9.78 -3.74 6.93
N LEU A 75 8.81 -3.29 6.12
CA LEU A 75 8.96 -2.12 5.27
C LEU A 75 9.22 -0.86 6.09
N ILE A 76 8.46 -0.62 7.16
CA ILE A 76 8.67 0.51 8.06
C ILE A 76 10.03 0.38 8.75
N GLY A 77 10.38 -0.79 9.26
CA GLY A 77 11.67 -1.07 9.88
C GLY A 77 12.85 -0.77 8.94
N ALA A 78 12.78 -1.21 7.69
CA ALA A 78 13.80 -0.96 6.67
C ALA A 78 13.94 0.53 6.32
N LEU A 79 12.83 1.27 6.29
CA LEU A 79 12.83 2.71 6.01
C LEU A 79 13.24 3.55 7.23
N SER A 80 13.25 2.98 8.44
CA SER A 80 13.43 3.71 9.70
C SER A 80 14.82 4.28 9.93
N GLY A 81 15.86 3.75 9.27
CA GLY A 81 17.23 4.25 9.39
C GLY A 81 17.36 5.74 9.05
N PRO A 82 17.13 6.15 7.79
CA PRO A 82 17.26 7.56 7.39
C PRO A 82 16.08 8.44 7.81
N LEU A 83 14.88 7.88 8.04
CA LEU A 83 13.66 8.65 8.27
C LEU A 83 13.21 8.71 9.74
N GLY A 84 13.83 7.91 10.61
CA GLY A 84 13.26 7.57 11.91
C GLY A 84 12.00 6.71 11.77
N LEU A 85 11.54 6.09 12.86
CA LEU A 85 10.35 5.22 12.84
C LEU A 85 9.07 5.94 12.40
N GLU A 86 8.84 7.15 12.92
CA GLU A 86 7.66 7.95 12.55
C GLU A 86 7.69 8.39 11.08
N GLY A 87 8.85 8.81 10.58
CA GLY A 87 9.04 9.19 9.19
C GLY A 87 8.90 8.00 8.24
N ALA A 88 9.39 6.83 8.66
CA ALA A 88 9.22 5.57 7.94
C ALA A 88 7.76 5.10 7.90
N TYR A 89 7.02 5.25 9.00
CA TYR A 89 5.58 4.98 9.03
C TYR A 89 4.85 5.89 8.04
N ALA A 90 5.15 7.19 8.08
CA ALA A 90 4.64 8.17 7.12
C ALA A 90 4.97 7.77 5.66
N ALA A 91 6.20 7.36 5.37
CA ALA A 91 6.61 6.92 4.04
C ALA A 91 5.86 5.65 3.60
N ALA A 92 5.76 4.64 4.47
CA ALA A 92 4.99 3.42 4.22
C ALA A 92 3.51 3.72 3.98
N GLN A 93 2.96 4.69 4.73
CA GLN A 93 1.61 5.18 4.55
C GLN A 93 1.37 5.71 3.14
N PHE A 94 2.28 6.55 2.65
CA PHE A 94 2.22 7.09 1.30
C PHE A 94 2.37 6.00 0.23
N LEU A 95 3.27 5.05 0.44
CA LEU A 95 3.48 3.92 -0.47
C LEU A 95 2.24 3.01 -0.59
N ALA A 96 1.55 2.73 0.53
CA ALA A 96 0.31 1.98 0.52
C ALA A 96 -0.77 2.67 -0.31
N VAL A 97 -0.94 3.99 -0.13
CA VAL A 97 -1.88 4.80 -0.92
C VAL A 97 -1.51 4.78 -2.41
N LEU A 98 -0.25 4.97 -2.76
CA LEU A 98 0.20 4.91 -4.16
C LEU A 98 -0.06 3.53 -4.79
N THR A 99 0.24 2.47 -4.04
CA THR A 99 0.02 1.08 -4.47
C THR A 99 -1.46 0.84 -4.74
N LEU A 100 -2.34 1.29 -3.84
CA LEU A 100 -3.79 1.21 -4.02
C LEU A 100 -4.25 1.95 -5.28
N LEU A 101 -3.88 3.23 -5.43
CA LEU A 101 -4.35 4.05 -6.55
C LEU A 101 -3.84 3.54 -7.90
N TYR A 102 -2.59 3.10 -7.96
CA TYR A 102 -2.03 2.48 -9.16
C TYR A 102 -2.74 1.14 -9.48
N GLY A 103 -3.03 0.34 -8.44
CA GLY A 103 -3.81 -0.89 -8.56
C GLY A 103 -5.21 -0.64 -9.09
N THR A 104 -5.93 0.33 -8.54
CA THR A 104 -7.27 0.75 -8.99
C THR A 104 -7.26 1.13 -10.46
N TYR A 105 -6.28 1.92 -10.91
CA TYR A 105 -6.16 2.30 -12.32
C TYR A 105 -5.97 1.08 -13.22
N ARG A 106 -5.02 0.20 -12.88
CA ARG A 106 -4.71 -1.01 -13.67
C ARG A 106 -5.88 -2.00 -13.69
N PHE A 107 -6.52 -2.20 -12.55
CA PHE A 107 -7.66 -3.09 -12.44
C PHE A 107 -8.86 -2.58 -13.24
N THR A 108 -9.14 -1.28 -13.18
CA THR A 108 -10.24 -0.69 -13.96
C THR A 108 -9.99 -0.79 -15.48
N LEU A 109 -8.73 -0.65 -15.91
CA LEU A 109 -8.36 -0.92 -17.30
C LEU A 109 -8.58 -2.38 -17.69
N LEU A 110 -8.28 -3.31 -16.78
CA LEU A 110 -8.46 -4.74 -16.98
C LEU A 110 -9.94 -5.12 -17.16
N LEU A 111 -10.86 -4.41 -16.50
CA LEU A 111 -12.30 -4.58 -16.68
C LEU A 111 -12.83 -4.08 -18.04
N GLY A 112 -11.99 -3.49 -18.89
CA GLY A 112 -12.39 -3.02 -20.22
C GLY A 112 -13.06 -1.63 -20.23
N ALA A 113 -13.17 -0.94 -19.09
CA ALA A 113 -13.83 0.36 -18.96
C ALA A 113 -13.12 1.53 -19.70
N GLY A 114 -11.93 1.26 -20.25
CA GLY A 114 -11.12 2.23 -20.96
C GLY A 114 -10.46 3.26 -20.04
N PRO A 115 -9.52 4.08 -20.56
CA PRO A 115 -8.63 4.83 -19.68
C PRO A 115 -9.22 6.06 -19.03
N ARG A 116 -10.27 6.62 -19.62
CA ARG A 116 -10.99 7.75 -19.02
C ARG A 116 -11.70 7.28 -17.75
N ALA A 117 -12.41 6.15 -17.82
CA ALA A 117 -13.08 5.56 -16.66
C ALA A 117 -12.06 5.15 -15.59
N ALA A 118 -10.94 4.52 -15.97
CA ALA A 118 -9.87 4.18 -15.03
C ALA A 118 -9.28 5.40 -14.31
N GLY A 119 -9.04 6.50 -15.04
CA GLY A 119 -8.60 7.77 -14.44
C GLY A 119 -9.63 8.35 -13.47
N VAL A 120 -10.91 8.35 -13.85
CA VAL A 120 -12.01 8.83 -12.98
C VAL A 120 -12.14 7.96 -11.73
N ALA A 121 -12.13 6.63 -11.87
CA ALA A 121 -12.18 5.70 -10.73
C ALA A 121 -11.02 5.96 -9.76
N THR A 122 -9.81 6.16 -10.28
CA THR A 122 -8.63 6.48 -9.46
C THR A 122 -8.79 7.81 -8.72
N LEU A 123 -9.33 8.85 -9.38
CA LEU A 123 -9.61 10.14 -8.73
C LEU A 123 -10.69 10.03 -7.65
N LEU A 124 -11.74 9.25 -7.89
CA LEU A 124 -12.78 8.99 -6.90
C LEU A 124 -12.24 8.22 -5.69
N THR A 125 -11.39 7.22 -5.91
CA THR A 125 -10.70 6.51 -4.81
C THR A 125 -9.77 7.44 -4.03
N LEU A 126 -9.01 8.28 -4.74
CA LEU A 126 -8.08 9.25 -4.16
C LEU A 126 -8.78 10.24 -3.21
N LEU A 127 -9.91 10.80 -3.65
CA LEU A 127 -10.68 11.82 -2.94
C LEU A 127 -11.73 11.23 -2.00
N GLY A 128 -11.93 9.91 -2.05
CA GLY A 128 -12.91 9.22 -1.22
C GLY A 128 -12.53 9.31 0.26
N SER A 129 -13.48 9.78 1.09
CA SER A 129 -13.28 9.89 2.54
C SER A 129 -12.90 8.57 3.19
N ALA A 130 -13.38 7.44 2.66
CA ALA A 130 -13.05 6.11 3.14
C ALA A 130 -11.54 5.84 3.16
N LEU A 131 -10.80 6.27 2.13
CA LEU A 131 -9.35 6.10 2.08
C LEU A 131 -8.66 6.96 3.15
N THR A 132 -9.03 8.24 3.25
CA THR A 132 -8.49 9.15 4.25
C THR A 132 -8.77 8.67 5.67
N LEU A 133 -9.98 8.20 5.96
CA LEU A 133 -10.33 7.66 7.27
C LEU A 133 -9.55 6.38 7.59
N SER A 134 -9.48 5.44 6.64
CA SER A 134 -8.74 4.19 6.81
C SER A 134 -7.29 4.45 7.17
N VAL A 135 -6.66 5.40 6.49
CA VAL A 135 -5.23 5.67 6.59
C VAL A 135 -4.89 6.62 7.74
N SER A 136 -5.58 7.77 7.83
CA SER A 136 -5.21 8.85 8.76
C SER A 136 -5.94 8.80 10.10
N VAL A 137 -7.07 8.09 10.21
CA VAL A 137 -7.87 8.03 11.45
C VAL A 137 -7.83 6.63 12.07
N PHE A 138 -8.11 5.58 11.28
CA PHE A 138 -8.17 4.21 11.79
C PHE A 138 -6.81 3.50 11.80
N GLY A 139 -5.87 3.92 10.96
CA GLY A 139 -4.54 3.31 10.87
C GLY A 139 -4.55 1.90 10.24
N GLN A 140 -5.55 1.62 9.40
CA GLN A 140 -5.76 0.34 8.70
C GLN A 140 -4.78 0.17 7.52
N LEU A 141 -3.50 0.42 7.79
CA LEU A 141 -2.50 0.54 6.75
C LEU A 141 -2.22 -0.80 6.05
N GLY A 142 -2.24 -1.90 6.82
CA GLY A 142 -2.14 -3.25 6.27
C GLY A 142 -3.26 -3.55 5.27
N ALA A 143 -4.51 -3.20 5.58
CA ALA A 143 -5.65 -3.43 4.68
C ALA A 143 -5.54 -2.63 3.38
N VAL A 144 -5.11 -1.36 3.46
CA VAL A 144 -4.92 -0.49 2.29
C VAL A 144 -3.79 -1.01 1.40
N LEU A 145 -2.65 -1.37 1.99
CA LEU A 145 -1.53 -1.96 1.26
C LEU A 145 -1.92 -3.28 0.61
N GLY A 146 -2.56 -4.18 1.36
CA GLY A 146 -3.01 -5.49 0.87
C GLY A 146 -4.01 -5.38 -0.27
N ALA A 147 -5.01 -4.48 -0.16
CA ALA A 147 -5.94 -4.19 -1.26
C ALA A 147 -5.20 -3.68 -2.51
N GLY A 148 -4.24 -2.76 -2.33
CA GLY A 148 -3.45 -2.26 -3.44
C GLY A 148 -2.61 -3.33 -4.13
N LEU A 149 -1.94 -4.19 -3.35
CA LEU A 149 -1.17 -5.32 -3.86
C LEU A 149 -2.06 -6.31 -4.61
N ALA A 150 -3.23 -6.65 -4.06
CA ALA A 150 -4.21 -7.53 -4.71
C ALA A 150 -4.67 -6.98 -6.07
N LEU A 151 -5.02 -5.69 -6.14
CA LEU A 151 -5.41 -5.05 -7.40
C LEU A 151 -4.27 -5.04 -8.43
N ASN A 152 -3.02 -4.88 -7.98
CA ASN A 152 -1.84 -4.95 -8.86
C ASN A 152 -1.49 -6.37 -9.31
N ALA A 153 -1.82 -7.38 -8.50
CA ALA A 153 -1.60 -8.80 -8.79
C ALA A 153 -2.69 -9.39 -9.70
N ALA A 154 -3.89 -8.80 -9.72
CA ALA A 154 -5.03 -9.29 -10.51
C ALA A 154 -4.73 -9.53 -12.01
N PRO A 155 -3.97 -8.67 -12.73
CA PRO A 155 -3.61 -8.95 -14.12
C PRO A 155 -2.75 -10.21 -14.29
N ALA A 156 -1.85 -10.48 -13.35
CA ALA A 156 -1.00 -11.69 -13.38
C ALA A 156 -1.84 -12.95 -13.10
N LEU A 157 -2.76 -12.88 -12.13
CA LEU A 157 -3.71 -13.97 -11.86
C LEU A 157 -4.51 -14.34 -13.10
N LEU A 158 -5.12 -13.34 -13.73
CA LEU A 158 -5.99 -13.56 -14.88
C LEU A 158 -5.21 -14.06 -16.10
N ALA A 159 -3.96 -13.59 -16.27
CA ALA A 159 -3.06 -14.11 -17.28
C ALA A 159 -2.71 -15.59 -17.04
N TRP A 160 -2.48 -15.98 -15.78
CA TRP A 160 -2.23 -17.37 -15.42
C TRP A 160 -3.46 -18.25 -15.65
N VAL A 161 -4.64 -17.84 -15.17
CA VAL A 161 -5.89 -18.60 -15.38
C VAL A 161 -6.16 -18.79 -16.87
N GLY A 162 -5.93 -17.77 -17.69
CA GLY A 162 -6.19 -17.83 -19.13
C GLY A 162 -5.12 -18.57 -19.95
N ARG A 163 -3.85 -18.59 -19.52
CA ARG A 163 -2.72 -19.09 -20.35
C ARG A 163 -1.89 -20.21 -19.70
N GLY A 164 -2.11 -20.53 -18.44
CA GLY A 164 -1.39 -21.57 -17.68
C GLY A 164 0.10 -21.32 -17.48
N ARG A 165 0.62 -20.09 -17.72
CA ARG A 165 2.07 -19.82 -17.67
C ARG A 165 2.57 -19.67 -16.25
N ARG A 166 3.53 -20.51 -15.82
CA ARG A 166 4.11 -20.50 -14.46
C ARG A 166 4.64 -19.15 -13.98
N ARG A 167 5.16 -18.31 -14.89
CA ARG A 167 5.62 -16.94 -14.56
C ARG A 167 4.49 -16.01 -14.08
N ASP A 168 3.28 -16.19 -14.62
CA ASP A 168 2.13 -15.37 -14.28
C ASP A 168 1.59 -15.79 -12.89
N LEU A 169 1.70 -17.09 -12.56
CA LEU A 169 1.46 -17.62 -11.21
C LEU A 169 2.44 -17.05 -10.18
N LEU A 170 3.74 -17.00 -10.50
CA LEU A 170 4.75 -16.44 -9.60
C LEU A 170 4.51 -14.95 -9.33
N GLY A 171 4.16 -14.17 -10.37
CA GLY A 171 3.83 -12.76 -10.22
C GLY A 171 2.59 -12.53 -9.36
N TRP A 172 1.57 -13.38 -9.48
CA TRP A 172 0.39 -13.34 -8.61
C TRP A 172 0.70 -13.76 -7.17
N ALA A 173 1.40 -14.87 -6.98
CA ALA A 173 1.76 -15.40 -5.66
C ALA A 173 2.59 -14.39 -4.88
N ALA A 174 3.56 -13.73 -5.52
CA ALA A 174 4.34 -12.68 -4.88
C ALA A 174 3.47 -11.51 -4.38
N GLY A 175 2.46 -11.10 -5.16
CA GLY A 175 1.54 -10.04 -4.76
C GLY A 175 0.60 -10.45 -3.62
N LEU A 176 0.16 -11.70 -3.57
CA LEU A 176 -0.69 -12.21 -2.49
C LEU A 176 0.06 -12.48 -1.19
N LEU A 177 1.25 -13.08 -1.27
CA LEU A 177 2.09 -13.33 -0.10
C LEU A 177 2.57 -12.02 0.54
N ALA A 178 2.62 -10.95 -0.24
CA ALA A 178 2.85 -9.60 0.25
C ALA A 178 1.58 -8.96 0.87
N ALA A 179 0.38 -9.42 0.54
CA ALA A 179 -0.88 -8.83 0.97
C ALA A 179 -1.50 -9.50 2.22
N GLY A 180 -1.15 -10.76 2.50
CA GLY A 180 -1.64 -11.56 3.64
C GLY A 180 -0.68 -11.53 4.82
#